data_AF-A0A1E1K009-F1
#
_entry.id   AF-A0A1E1K009-F1
#
_cell.length_a   1.000
_cell.length_b   1.000
_cell.length_c   1.000
_cell.angle_alpha   90.00
_cell.angle_beta   90.00
_cell.angle_gamma   90.00
#
_symmetry.space_group_name_H-M   'P 1'
#
loop_
_entity.id
_entity.type
_entity.pdbx_description
1 polymer ?
#
loop_
_entity_poly.entity_id
_entity_poly.type
_entity_poly.pdbx_seq_one_letter_code
_entity_poly.pdbx_strand_id
1 'polypeptide(L)'
;MDYIKRLSVPFRQNIVKLIAGSHDPEIQRPNALGSSLLAILPAELLLHIANVLPVSSAASFSLSCRQINHLVGTRYFEDLACSSDETLVFLNLIERDLQDYIVCKSCRKLHRIRDARKYTENGRQIWPVVTTPNCLADDRRTMVSQFLHDNFSTTVFKMVMKRHSLFGHDTRTRQLLRLLSWQIFPSHTWGTLVQSEKIECRINSGSLFTCKRVIVHGACKGVEQWQPWIWICPHLELKSTGRPGSLRIITKFPLAVKEMWSGLLHSKEVTDTKKTSWGSSSGFRQCRFCRTEFETTFEHHNGCKMKIKITIWKDLGQWPEGEEWKQKIYLSPLDRLSPPQSIQFPRGEITSVFEAQKVNLSWKENTILRFQRSLDSVMLELGLI
;
A
#
# COMPACT_ATOMS: atom_id res chain seq x y z
N MET A 1 10.39 8.04 -32.72
CA MET A 1 11.80 8.19 -32.28
C MET A 1 12.03 9.42 -31.38
N ASP A 2 11.31 10.54 -31.54
CA ASP A 2 11.55 11.76 -30.73
C ASP A 2 11.24 11.63 -29.22
N TYR A 3 10.33 10.75 -28.82
CA TYR A 3 10.02 10.51 -27.41
C TYR A 3 11.21 9.91 -26.64
N ILE A 4 11.99 9.04 -27.29
CA ILE A 4 13.17 8.39 -26.68
C ILE A 4 14.32 9.39 -26.50
N LYS A 5 14.55 10.26 -27.50
CA LYS A 5 15.55 11.34 -27.40
C LYS A 5 15.19 12.37 -26.31
N ARG A 6 13.91 12.64 -26.06
CA ARG A 6 13.47 13.53 -24.97
C ARG A 6 13.66 12.92 -23.57
N LEU A 7 13.72 11.59 -23.44
CA LEU A 7 13.93 10.92 -22.16
C LEU A 7 15.42 10.72 -21.83
N SER A 8 16.30 10.62 -22.84
CA SER A 8 17.73 10.38 -22.63
C SER A 8 18.47 11.56 -21.99
N VAL A 9 18.10 12.80 -22.35
CA VAL A 9 18.75 14.02 -21.82
C VAL A 9 18.46 14.23 -20.32
N PRO A 10 17.20 14.17 -19.83
CA PRO A 10 16.91 14.24 -18.40
C PRO A 10 17.50 13.06 -17.63
N PHE A 11 17.54 11.86 -18.23
CA PHE A 11 18.12 10.67 -17.61
C PHE A 11 19.62 10.87 -17.33
N ARG A 12 20.38 11.32 -18.33
CA ARG A 12 21.81 11.67 -18.18
C ARG A 12 22.04 12.75 -17.14
N GLN A 13 21.29 13.86 -17.21
CA GLN A 13 21.45 14.97 -16.26
C GLN A 13 21.12 14.56 -14.82
N ASN A 14 20.14 13.68 -14.62
CA ASN A 14 19.78 13.20 -13.28
C ASN A 14 20.77 12.18 -12.73
N ILE A 15 21.32 11.28 -13.56
CA ILE A 15 22.38 10.35 -13.14
C ILE A 15 23.65 11.11 -12.78
N VAL A 16 24.07 12.06 -13.63
CA VAL A 16 25.23 12.91 -13.34
C VAL A 16 25.00 13.73 -12.07
N LYS A 17 23.80 14.28 -11.84
CA LYS A 17 23.45 14.96 -10.57
C LYS A 17 23.42 14.02 -9.37
N LEU A 18 23.04 12.76 -9.54
CA LEU A 18 23.11 11.74 -8.48
C LEU A 18 24.56 11.43 -8.10
N ILE A 19 25.46 11.36 -9.08
CA ILE A 19 26.88 11.05 -8.88
C ILE A 19 27.66 12.28 -8.39
N ALA A 20 27.35 13.47 -8.93
CA ALA A 20 27.95 14.75 -8.57
C ALA A 20 27.32 15.36 -7.30
N GLY A 21 26.29 14.73 -6.75
CA GLY A 21 25.50 15.19 -5.60
C GLY A 21 26.21 15.06 -4.25
N SER A 22 27.28 15.82 -4.09
CA SER A 22 27.81 16.41 -2.84
C SER A 22 29.20 16.93 -3.18
N HIS A 23 29.27 17.92 -4.07
CA HIS A 23 30.43 18.80 -4.13
C HIS A 23 30.37 19.69 -2.89
N ASP A 24 30.80 19.12 -1.77
CA ASP A 24 31.50 19.92 -0.78
C ASP A 24 32.92 20.06 -1.34
N PRO A 25 33.30 21.23 -1.88
CA PRO A 25 34.55 21.39 -2.63
C PRO A 25 35.81 21.09 -1.81
N GLU A 26 35.71 20.93 -0.49
CA GLU A 26 36.85 20.66 0.40
C GLU A 26 37.14 19.18 0.68
N ILE A 27 36.23 18.24 0.39
CA ILE A 27 36.50 16.82 0.65
C ILE A 27 37.14 16.18 -0.58
N GLN A 28 38.48 16.16 -0.63
CA GLN A 28 39.21 15.30 -1.57
C GLN A 28 38.82 13.84 -1.32
N ARG A 29 37.97 13.29 -2.20
CA ARG A 29 37.65 11.86 -2.16
C ARG A 29 38.91 11.06 -2.50
N PRO A 30 39.28 10.05 -1.70
CA PRO A 30 40.43 9.20 -2.01
C PRO A 30 40.26 8.55 -3.38
N ASN A 31 41.37 8.36 -4.08
CA ASN A 31 41.39 7.68 -5.37
C ASN A 31 41.03 6.20 -5.18
N ALA A 32 39.74 5.87 -5.26
CA ALA A 32 39.21 4.53 -5.05
C ALA A 32 39.81 3.48 -6.02
N LEU A 33 40.22 3.89 -7.22
CA LEU A 33 40.89 2.98 -8.14
C LEU A 33 42.30 2.64 -7.64
N GLY A 34 43.02 3.63 -7.07
CA GLY A 34 44.39 3.46 -6.60
C GLY A 34 44.58 2.42 -5.49
N SER A 35 43.51 2.06 -4.76
CA SER A 35 43.51 0.99 -3.76
C SER A 35 42.90 -0.32 -4.24
N SER A 36 42.48 -0.42 -5.51
CA SER A 36 41.85 -1.59 -6.10
C SER A 36 42.84 -2.38 -6.97
N LEU A 37 42.68 -3.70 -7.03
CA LEU A 37 43.41 -4.55 -7.99
C LEU A 37 43.14 -4.15 -9.44
N LEU A 38 42.02 -3.46 -9.71
CA LEU A 38 41.70 -2.93 -11.02
C LEU A 38 42.66 -1.81 -11.47
N ALA A 39 43.37 -1.13 -10.56
CA ALA A 39 44.40 -0.17 -10.95
C ALA A 39 45.61 -0.80 -11.63
N ILE A 40 45.84 -2.10 -11.41
CA ILE A 40 46.96 -2.83 -11.99
C ILE A 40 46.65 -3.24 -13.44
N LEU A 41 45.36 -3.26 -13.82
CA LEU A 41 44.95 -3.68 -15.15
C LEU A 41 45.21 -2.56 -16.19
N PRO A 42 45.79 -2.91 -17.35
CA PRO A 42 45.82 -2.02 -18.49
C PRO A 42 44.43 -1.54 -18.90
N ALA A 43 44.38 -0.33 -19.46
CA ALA A 43 43.14 0.32 -19.89
C ALA A 43 42.35 -0.53 -20.90
N GLU A 44 43.06 -1.24 -21.77
CA GLU A 44 42.50 -2.14 -22.79
C GLU A 44 41.74 -3.30 -22.15
N LEU A 45 42.25 -3.86 -21.04
CA LEU A 45 41.55 -4.93 -20.32
C LEU A 45 40.30 -4.41 -19.63
N LEU A 46 40.34 -3.22 -19.04
CA LEU A 46 39.16 -2.58 -18.46
C LEU A 46 38.08 -2.29 -19.50
N LEU A 47 38.48 -1.82 -20.70
CA LEU A 47 37.59 -1.63 -21.84
C LEU A 47 37.02 -2.96 -22.34
N HIS A 48 37.84 -4.01 -22.43
CA HIS A 48 37.41 -5.34 -22.82
C HIS A 48 36.37 -5.90 -21.84
N ILE A 49 36.63 -5.79 -20.53
CA ILE A 49 35.67 -6.15 -19.47
C ILE A 49 34.35 -5.39 -19.68
N ALA A 50 34.39 -4.07 -19.87
CA ALA A 50 33.18 -3.29 -20.08
C ALA A 50 32.41 -3.69 -21.36
N ASN A 51 33.10 -4.14 -22.41
CA ASN A 51 32.49 -4.57 -23.68
C ASN A 51 31.79 -5.93 -23.60
N VAL A 52 32.23 -6.82 -22.71
CA VAL A 52 31.63 -8.17 -22.56
C VAL A 52 30.49 -8.21 -21.55
N LEU A 53 30.36 -7.17 -20.71
CA LEU A 53 29.27 -7.06 -19.73
C LEU A 53 27.93 -6.72 -20.42
N PRO A 54 26.79 -7.21 -19.89
CA PRO A 54 25.47 -6.69 -20.27
C PRO A 54 25.42 -5.17 -20.10
N VAL A 55 24.66 -4.48 -20.95
CA VAL A 55 24.62 -3.00 -21.02
C VAL A 55 24.38 -2.38 -19.64
N SER A 56 23.41 -2.89 -18.88
CA SER A 56 23.14 -2.48 -17.50
C SER A 56 24.32 -2.66 -16.54
N SER A 57 25.06 -3.75 -16.66
CA SER A 57 26.24 -4.04 -15.83
C SER A 57 27.44 -3.20 -16.26
N ALA A 58 27.65 -2.99 -17.56
CA ALA A 58 28.70 -2.13 -18.10
C ALA A 58 28.49 -0.67 -17.69
N ALA A 59 27.25 -0.18 -17.72
CA ALA A 59 26.89 1.13 -17.20
C ALA A 59 27.10 1.23 -15.68
N SER A 60 26.77 0.19 -14.90
CA SER A 60 27.07 0.18 -13.47
C SER A 60 28.58 0.16 -13.20
N PHE A 61 29.34 -0.59 -14.00
CA PHE A 61 30.79 -0.67 -13.93
C PHE A 61 31.43 0.69 -14.23
N SER A 62 30.95 1.41 -15.25
CA SER A 62 31.42 2.76 -15.55
C SER A 62 31.17 3.75 -14.40
N LEU A 63 30.13 3.53 -13.59
CA LEU A 63 29.83 4.36 -12.42
C LEU A 63 30.61 4.01 -11.15
N SER A 64 31.34 2.91 -11.12
CA SER A 64 32.07 2.46 -9.93
C SER A 64 33.17 3.43 -9.49
N CYS A 65 33.87 4.08 -10.44
CA CYS A 65 34.81 5.15 -10.14
C CYS A 65 34.96 6.13 -11.30
N ARG A 66 35.49 7.34 -11.01
CA ARG A 66 35.66 8.39 -12.02
C ARG A 66 36.60 7.98 -13.14
N GLN A 67 37.71 7.30 -12.81
CA GLN A 67 38.71 6.87 -13.79
C GLN A 67 38.12 5.85 -14.77
N ILE A 68 37.39 4.85 -14.27
CA ILE A 68 36.70 3.87 -15.12
C ILE A 68 35.65 4.59 -15.97
N ASN A 69 34.87 5.53 -15.41
CA ASN A 69 33.92 6.32 -16.19
C ASN A 69 34.59 7.08 -17.35
N HIS A 70 35.72 7.74 -17.09
CA HIS A 70 36.47 8.47 -18.10
C HIS A 70 37.02 7.55 -19.19
N LEU A 71 37.52 6.37 -18.80
CA LEU A 71 38.07 5.38 -19.72
C LEU A 71 36.99 4.73 -20.59
N VAL A 72 35.94 4.23 -19.95
CA VAL A 72 34.87 3.41 -20.56
C VAL A 72 33.85 4.29 -21.30
N GLY A 73 33.72 5.55 -20.89
CA GLY A 73 32.86 6.55 -21.51
C GLY A 73 31.37 6.36 -21.23
N THR A 74 30.55 7.13 -21.94
CA THR A 74 29.10 7.24 -21.69
C THR A 74 28.21 6.47 -22.67
N ARG A 75 28.79 5.67 -23.57
CA ARG A 75 28.06 4.95 -24.63
C ARG A 75 26.97 4.04 -24.09
N TYR A 76 27.25 3.32 -22.99
CA TYR A 76 26.29 2.41 -22.36
C TYR A 76 25.03 3.14 -21.86
N PHE A 77 25.13 4.43 -21.50
CA PHE A 77 23.95 5.20 -21.12
C PHE A 77 23.07 5.56 -22.32
N GLU A 78 23.61 5.60 -23.53
CA GLU A 78 22.83 5.77 -24.78
C GLU A 78 22.06 4.49 -25.08
N ASP A 79 22.73 3.35 -24.96
CA ASP A 79 22.12 2.04 -25.14
C ASP A 79 21.02 1.79 -24.10
N LEU A 80 21.25 2.16 -22.84
CA LEU A 80 20.21 2.13 -21.80
C LEU A 80 19.01 2.99 -22.18
N ALA A 81 19.23 4.20 -22.69
CA ALA A 81 18.12 5.08 -23.09
C ALA A 81 17.26 4.48 -24.21
N CYS A 82 17.82 3.57 -25.01
CA CYS A 82 17.12 2.85 -26.07
C CYS A 82 16.40 1.56 -25.58
N SER A 83 16.76 1.01 -24.42
CA SER A 83 16.16 -0.21 -23.87
C SER A 83 15.57 0.01 -22.47
N SER A 84 14.24 -0.03 -22.38
CA SER A 84 13.57 0.19 -21.11
C SER A 84 13.79 -0.90 -20.08
N ASP A 85 13.99 -2.14 -20.53
CA ASP A 85 14.18 -3.28 -19.64
C ASP A 85 15.60 -3.26 -19.09
N GLU A 86 16.60 -3.01 -19.92
CA GLU A 86 17.98 -2.78 -19.46
C GLU A 86 18.07 -1.57 -18.53
N THR A 87 17.34 -0.49 -18.80
CA THR A 87 17.24 0.66 -17.88
C THR A 87 16.74 0.19 -16.51
N LEU A 88 15.70 -0.64 -16.46
CA LEU A 88 15.17 -1.13 -15.20
C LEU A 88 16.20 -2.04 -14.48
N VAL A 89 16.90 -2.92 -15.20
CA VAL A 89 17.97 -3.75 -14.63
C VAL A 89 19.07 -2.86 -14.03
N PHE A 90 19.55 -1.88 -14.79
CA PHE A 90 20.55 -0.91 -14.35
C PHE A 90 20.11 -0.14 -13.09
N LEU A 91 18.88 0.35 -13.06
CA LEU A 91 18.36 1.06 -11.88
C LEU A 91 18.30 0.16 -10.65
N ASN A 92 17.96 -1.14 -10.81
CA ASN A 92 17.95 -2.10 -9.71
C ASN A 92 19.37 -2.40 -9.19
N LEU A 93 20.39 -2.39 -10.06
CA LEU A 93 21.79 -2.50 -9.63
C LEU A 93 22.18 -1.32 -8.74
N ILE A 94 21.92 -0.10 -9.20
CA ILE A 94 22.23 1.13 -8.46
C ILE A 94 21.45 1.24 -7.15
N GLU A 95 20.19 0.81 -7.13
CA GLU A 95 19.36 0.89 -5.92
C GLU A 95 20.00 0.23 -4.71
N ARG A 96 20.77 -0.84 -4.91
CA ARG A 96 21.44 -1.59 -3.83
C ARG A 96 22.40 -0.69 -3.05
N ASP A 97 23.12 0.17 -3.76
CA ASP A 97 24.09 1.10 -3.17
C ASP A 97 23.42 2.39 -2.66
N LEU A 98 22.21 2.69 -3.15
CA LEU A 98 21.44 3.87 -2.76
C LEU A 98 20.39 3.53 -1.69
N GLN A 99 20.84 3.53 -0.43
CA GLN A 99 20.01 3.23 0.75
C GLN A 99 18.71 4.06 0.84
N ASP A 100 18.76 5.32 0.37
CA ASP A 100 17.67 6.30 0.49
C ASP A 100 16.79 6.42 -0.77
N TYR A 101 16.90 5.47 -1.70
CA TYR A 101 16.14 5.42 -2.94
C TYR A 101 15.48 4.07 -3.15
N ILE A 102 14.40 4.01 -3.93
CA ILE A 102 13.80 2.78 -4.43
C ILE A 102 13.59 2.86 -5.94
N VAL A 103 13.69 1.73 -6.65
CA VAL A 103 13.26 1.63 -8.04
C VAL A 103 11.78 1.42 -8.09
N CYS A 104 11.11 2.24 -8.92
CA CYS A 104 9.73 2.02 -9.26
C CYS A 104 9.62 1.55 -10.71
N LYS A 105 9.02 0.36 -10.87
CA LYS A 105 8.81 -0.28 -12.16
C LYS A 105 7.86 0.54 -13.05
N SER A 106 6.76 1.04 -12.48
CA SER A 106 5.75 1.82 -13.22
C SER A 106 6.27 3.19 -13.66
N CYS A 107 7.15 3.83 -12.87
CA CYS A 107 7.77 5.11 -13.22
C CYS A 107 9.11 4.99 -13.97
N ARG A 108 9.72 3.80 -13.98
CA ARG A 108 11.06 3.52 -14.53
C ARG A 108 12.14 4.51 -14.06
N LYS A 109 12.13 4.81 -12.75
CA LYS A 109 13.11 5.72 -12.12
C LYS A 109 13.32 5.40 -10.66
N LEU A 110 14.34 6.03 -10.08
CA LEU A 110 14.61 6.03 -8.65
C LEU A 110 13.76 7.09 -7.94
N HIS A 111 12.98 6.69 -6.94
CA HIS A 111 12.29 7.60 -6.03
C HIS A 111 13.06 7.71 -4.72
N ARG A 112 13.21 8.93 -4.22
CA ARG A 112 13.80 9.19 -2.92
C ARG A 112 12.81 8.83 -1.82
N ILE A 113 13.26 8.08 -0.81
CA ILE A 113 12.44 7.72 0.36
C ILE A 113 11.99 8.97 1.13
N ARG A 114 12.80 10.04 1.17
CA ARG A 114 12.40 11.30 1.82
C ARG A 114 11.23 12.01 1.14
N ASP A 115 10.96 11.69 -0.12
CA ASP A 115 9.88 12.26 -0.90
C ASP A 115 8.57 11.44 -0.80
N ALA A 116 8.52 10.45 0.09
CA ALA A 116 7.40 9.48 0.20
C ALA A 116 6.02 10.12 0.24
N ARG A 117 5.86 11.25 0.93
CA ARG A 117 4.57 11.94 1.06
C ARG A 117 3.96 12.30 -0.30
N LYS A 118 4.77 12.59 -1.32
CA LYS A 118 4.31 12.91 -2.70
C LYS A 118 3.55 11.76 -3.37
N TYR A 119 3.69 10.54 -2.85
CA TYR A 119 3.05 9.34 -3.37
C TYR A 119 1.78 8.97 -2.60
N THR A 120 1.28 9.83 -1.72
CA THR A 120 0.03 9.63 -0.99
C THR A 120 -1.02 10.63 -1.45
N GLU A 121 -2.31 10.32 -1.32
CA GLU A 121 -3.39 11.24 -1.72
C GLU A 121 -3.31 12.56 -0.92
N ASN A 122 -2.94 12.49 0.35
CA ASN A 122 -2.66 13.68 1.17
C ASN A 122 -1.51 14.55 0.66
N GLY A 123 -0.49 13.93 0.07
CA GLY A 123 0.61 14.68 -0.53
C GLY A 123 0.17 15.49 -1.74
N ARG A 124 -0.82 15.00 -2.50
CA ARG A 124 -1.33 15.70 -3.69
C ARG A 124 -2.08 16.97 -3.36
N GLN A 125 -2.77 17.02 -2.22
CA GLN A 125 -3.46 18.23 -1.80
C GLN A 125 -2.48 19.38 -1.54
N ILE A 126 -1.28 19.06 -1.03
CA ILE A 126 -0.22 20.04 -0.75
C ILE A 126 0.53 20.44 -2.02
N TRP A 127 0.71 19.49 -2.93
CA TRP A 127 1.44 19.68 -4.18
C TRP A 127 0.50 19.38 -5.34
N PRO A 128 -0.16 20.40 -5.92
CA PRO A 128 -0.85 20.26 -7.21
C PRO A 128 0.22 20.07 -8.30
N VAL A 129 0.83 18.88 -8.31
CA VAL A 129 1.78 18.49 -9.34
C VAL A 129 0.98 18.37 -10.63
N VAL A 130 1.42 19.12 -11.64
CA VAL A 130 0.84 19.16 -12.99
C VAL A 130 0.69 17.76 -13.61
N THR A 131 1.43 16.76 -13.12
CA THR A 131 1.39 15.39 -13.62
C THR A 131 1.37 14.37 -12.50
N THR A 132 0.33 13.55 -12.47
CA THR A 132 0.24 12.37 -11.60
C THR A 132 1.39 11.40 -11.91
N PRO A 133 2.21 10.99 -10.93
CA PRO A 133 3.22 9.95 -11.16
C PRO A 133 2.60 8.65 -11.67
N ASN A 134 3.25 8.01 -12.64
CA ASN A 134 2.77 6.76 -13.26
C ASN A 134 2.47 5.66 -12.23
N CYS A 135 3.26 5.55 -11.16
CA CYS A 135 3.02 4.56 -10.11
C CYS A 135 1.69 4.75 -9.37
N LEU A 136 1.23 6.00 -9.21
CA LEU A 136 -0.08 6.24 -8.61
C LEU A 136 -1.22 6.00 -9.60
N ALA A 137 -0.98 6.26 -10.90
CA ALA A 137 -1.92 5.88 -11.94
C ALA A 137 -2.06 4.35 -12.01
N ASP A 138 -0.96 3.62 -11.83
CA ASP A 138 -0.92 2.16 -11.78
C ASP A 138 -1.65 1.61 -10.54
N ASP A 139 -1.44 2.20 -9.35
CA ASP A 139 -2.19 1.89 -8.13
C ASP A 139 -3.70 2.07 -8.32
N ARG A 140 -4.12 3.15 -9.02
CA ARG A 140 -5.53 3.39 -9.36
C ARG A 140 -6.07 2.37 -10.35
N ARG A 141 -5.33 2.07 -11.41
CA ARG A 141 -5.71 1.07 -12.42
C ARG A 141 -5.88 -0.32 -11.81
N THR A 142 -5.03 -0.66 -10.85
CA THR A 142 -5.05 -1.93 -10.13
C THR A 142 -5.97 -1.90 -8.89
N MET A 143 -6.74 -0.82 -8.71
CA MET A 143 -7.75 -0.66 -7.66
C MET A 143 -7.20 -0.83 -6.23
N VAL A 144 -5.92 -0.52 -6.00
CA VAL A 144 -5.26 -0.62 -4.70
C VAL A 144 -6.05 0.15 -3.63
N SER A 145 -6.54 1.34 -3.99
CA SER A 145 -7.31 2.19 -3.07
C SER A 145 -8.65 1.58 -2.64
N GLN A 146 -9.31 0.81 -3.52
CA GLN A 146 -10.58 0.18 -3.19
C GLN A 146 -10.40 -0.97 -2.20
N PHE A 147 -9.30 -1.73 -2.34
CA PHE A 147 -9.04 -2.88 -1.47
C PHE A 147 -8.33 -2.49 -0.17
N LEU A 148 -7.55 -1.40 -0.16
CA LEU A 148 -6.87 -0.93 1.03
C LEU A 148 -7.52 0.38 1.49
N HIS A 149 -7.08 1.51 0.93
CA HIS A 149 -7.68 2.84 1.07
C HIS A 149 -7.01 3.84 0.14
N ASP A 150 -7.64 5.00 -0.04
CA ASP A 150 -7.17 6.06 -0.95
C ASP A 150 -5.76 6.59 -0.66
N ASN A 151 -5.35 6.58 0.60
CA ASN A 151 -4.02 7.05 0.99
C ASN A 151 -2.92 5.95 0.88
N PHE A 152 -3.28 4.71 0.55
CA PHE A 152 -2.29 3.64 0.39
C PHE A 152 -1.53 3.81 -0.92
N SER A 153 -0.22 3.60 -0.89
CA SER A 153 0.62 3.59 -2.10
C SER A 153 1.61 2.45 -2.09
N THR A 154 1.69 1.73 -3.21
CA THR A 154 2.67 0.64 -3.41
C THR A 154 4.10 1.14 -3.40
N THR A 155 4.30 2.36 -3.88
CA THR A 155 5.61 3.03 -3.86
C THR A 155 6.03 3.30 -2.42
N VAL A 156 5.12 3.83 -1.57
CA VAL A 156 5.42 4.06 -0.15
C VAL A 156 5.58 2.74 0.60
N PHE A 157 4.79 1.71 0.28
CA PHE A 157 4.99 0.36 0.80
C PHE A 157 6.42 -0.13 0.53
N LYS A 158 6.90 -0.06 -0.71
CA LYS A 158 8.28 -0.44 -1.04
C LYS A 158 9.34 0.38 -0.28
N MET A 159 9.13 1.69 -0.13
CA MET A 159 10.01 2.56 0.67
C MET A 159 10.07 2.12 2.14
N VAL A 160 8.92 1.78 2.72
CA VAL A 160 8.80 1.31 4.10
C VAL A 160 9.54 0.00 4.30
N MET A 161 9.35 -0.97 3.41
CA MET A 161 9.99 -2.29 3.51
C MET A 161 11.50 -2.21 3.33
N LYS A 162 11.99 -1.42 2.37
CA LYS A 162 13.43 -1.20 2.21
C LYS A 162 14.06 -0.51 3.42
N ARG A 163 13.40 0.52 3.98
CA ARG A 163 13.93 1.20 5.16
C ARG A 163 13.95 0.27 6.38
N HIS A 164 12.90 -0.52 6.57
CA HIS A 164 12.82 -1.49 7.66
C HIS A 164 13.88 -2.59 7.53
N SER A 165 14.12 -3.12 6.33
CA SER A 165 15.14 -4.16 6.13
C SER A 165 16.56 -3.67 6.42
N LEU A 166 16.85 -2.39 6.18
CA LEU A 166 18.17 -1.80 6.41
C LEU A 166 18.35 -1.25 7.84
N PHE A 167 17.29 -0.70 8.45
CA PHE A 167 17.40 0.08 9.69
C PHE A 167 16.42 -0.36 10.79
N GLY A 168 15.64 -1.41 10.58
CA GLY A 168 14.63 -1.90 11.51
C GLY A 168 13.52 -0.87 11.79
N HIS A 169 13.08 -0.81 13.05
CA HIS A 169 11.99 0.09 13.48
C HIS A 169 12.47 1.51 13.86
N ASP A 170 13.28 2.13 13.00
CA ASP A 170 13.76 3.50 13.22
C ASP A 170 12.63 4.56 13.14
N THR A 171 12.95 5.80 13.54
CA THR A 171 11.99 6.92 13.50
C THR A 171 11.44 7.15 12.09
N ARG A 172 12.27 6.99 11.06
CA ARG A 172 11.88 7.21 9.68
C ARG A 172 10.96 6.10 9.15
N THR A 173 11.18 4.84 9.50
CA THR A 173 10.29 3.70 9.20
C THR A 173 8.93 3.90 9.87
N ARG A 174 8.90 4.42 11.11
CA ARG A 174 7.64 4.77 11.78
C ARG A 174 6.90 5.91 11.08
N GLN A 175 7.60 6.94 10.61
CA GLN A 175 7.00 8.00 9.77
C GLN A 175 6.47 7.40 8.45
N LEU A 176 7.27 6.50 7.85
CA LEU A 176 6.95 5.53 6.81
C LEU A 176 5.53 4.97 6.93
N LEU A 177 5.36 4.19 7.99
CA LEU A 177 4.14 3.47 8.32
C LEU A 177 2.96 4.40 8.63
N ARG A 178 3.20 5.59 9.18
CA ARG A 178 2.16 6.60 9.39
C ARG A 178 1.60 7.16 8.08
N LEU A 179 2.39 7.20 7.01
CA LEU A 179 1.89 7.61 5.69
C LEU A 179 0.98 6.54 5.09
N LEU A 180 1.24 5.26 5.35
CA LEU A 180 0.37 4.15 4.95
C LEU A 180 -0.82 3.96 5.89
N SER A 181 -0.72 4.42 7.14
CA SER A 181 -1.84 4.44 8.07
C SER A 181 -2.76 5.63 7.77
N TRP A 182 -4.03 5.50 8.09
CA TRP A 182 -5.02 6.49 7.70
C TRP A 182 -6.17 6.53 8.70
N GLN A 183 -6.74 7.70 8.95
CA GLN A 183 -7.95 7.82 9.74
C GLN A 183 -8.87 8.84 9.08
N ILE A 184 -10.06 8.36 8.70
CA ILE A 184 -11.15 9.18 8.19
C ILE A 184 -12.05 9.51 9.37
N PHE A 185 -12.06 10.79 9.74
CA PHE A 185 -13.15 11.37 10.53
C PHE A 185 -14.43 11.33 9.70
N PRO A 186 -15.62 11.22 10.32
CA PRO A 186 -16.87 11.00 9.59
C PRO A 186 -17.02 12.00 8.44
N SER A 187 -16.79 11.53 7.22
CA SER A 187 -16.70 12.38 6.01
C SER A 187 -17.82 12.10 5.02
N HIS A 188 -18.48 10.96 5.15
CA HIS A 188 -19.55 10.54 4.26
C HIS A 188 -20.80 10.23 5.06
N THR A 189 -21.75 11.17 5.01
CA THR A 189 -23.14 10.96 5.39
C THR A 189 -23.90 10.41 4.18
N TRP A 190 -24.39 9.19 4.26
CA TRP A 190 -25.36 8.66 3.30
C TRP A 190 -26.73 8.66 3.97
N GLY A 191 -27.44 9.78 3.80
CA GLY A 191 -28.65 10.03 4.59
C GLY A 191 -28.33 10.07 6.07
N THR A 192 -28.89 9.14 6.84
CA THR A 192 -28.71 9.03 8.30
C THR A 192 -27.51 8.20 8.71
N LEU A 193 -26.82 7.55 7.75
CA LEU A 193 -25.68 6.69 8.03
C LEU A 193 -24.38 7.48 7.96
N VAL A 194 -23.58 7.34 9.01
CA VAL A 194 -22.24 7.90 9.13
C VAL A 194 -21.23 6.76 9.09
N GLN A 195 -20.32 6.82 8.12
CA GLN A 195 -19.17 5.92 8.05
C GLN A 195 -17.93 6.61 8.60
N SER A 196 -17.19 5.88 9.44
CA SER A 196 -15.83 6.23 9.86
C SER A 196 -14.90 5.07 9.57
N GLU A 197 -13.64 5.39 9.29
CA GLU A 197 -12.63 4.42 8.91
C GLU A 197 -11.30 4.70 9.61
N LYS A 198 -10.67 3.66 10.15
CA LYS A 198 -9.35 3.73 10.77
C LYS A 198 -8.49 2.59 10.26
N ILE A 199 -7.30 2.92 9.83
CA ILE A 199 -6.36 2.00 9.17
C ILE A 199 -5.02 2.12 9.84
N GLU A 200 -4.47 0.97 10.16
CA GLU A 200 -3.18 0.84 10.82
C GLU A 200 -2.31 -0.13 10.02
N CYS A 201 -1.06 0.26 9.80
CA CYS A 201 -0.06 -0.58 9.16
C CYS A 201 1.05 -0.96 10.15
N ARG A 202 1.51 -2.21 10.10
CA ARG A 202 2.58 -2.74 10.94
C ARG A 202 3.50 -3.63 10.13
N ILE A 203 4.76 -3.73 10.54
CA ILE A 203 5.68 -4.73 10.00
C ILE A 203 5.90 -5.77 11.09
N ASN A 204 5.73 -7.05 10.73
CA ASN A 204 6.05 -8.17 11.61
C ASN A 204 6.74 -9.26 10.78
N SER A 205 7.83 -9.82 11.28
CA SER A 205 8.59 -10.87 10.57
C SER A 205 8.92 -10.54 9.11
N GLY A 206 9.22 -9.26 8.81
CA GLY A 206 9.56 -8.80 7.46
C GLY A 206 8.38 -8.65 6.50
N SER A 207 7.13 -8.87 6.92
CA SER A 207 5.92 -8.64 6.12
C SER A 207 5.14 -7.42 6.59
N LEU A 208 4.49 -6.71 5.66
CA LEU A 208 3.60 -5.60 5.97
C LEU A 208 2.17 -6.09 6.22
N PHE A 209 1.64 -5.78 7.39
CA PHE A 209 0.28 -6.07 7.81
C PHE A 209 -0.56 -4.79 7.81
N THR A 210 -1.83 -4.91 7.42
CA THR A 210 -2.81 -3.82 7.56
C THR A 210 -4.03 -4.26 8.36
N CYS A 211 -4.57 -3.34 9.16
CA CYS A 211 -5.81 -3.51 9.89
C CYS A 211 -6.71 -2.31 9.57
N LYS A 212 -7.79 -2.55 8.81
CA LYS A 212 -8.82 -1.57 8.46
C LYS A 212 -10.07 -1.82 9.31
N ARG A 213 -10.46 -0.82 10.09
CA ARG A 213 -11.68 -0.81 10.91
C ARG A 213 -12.67 0.16 10.28
N VAL A 214 -13.79 -0.36 9.82
CA VAL A 214 -14.91 0.43 9.29
C VAL A 214 -16.04 0.38 10.29
N ILE A 215 -16.53 1.54 10.70
CA ILE A 215 -17.70 1.65 11.58
C ILE A 215 -18.75 2.46 10.85
N VAL A 216 -19.89 1.84 10.61
CA VAL A 216 -21.08 2.48 10.05
C VAL A 216 -22.14 2.53 11.13
N HIS A 217 -22.74 3.69 11.37
CA HIS A 217 -23.81 3.83 12.34
C HIS A 217 -24.84 4.86 11.89
N GLY A 218 -26.09 4.71 12.31
CA GLY A 218 -27.17 5.63 11.95
C GLY A 218 -28.54 5.01 12.20
N ALA A 219 -29.59 5.65 11.69
CA ALA A 219 -30.96 5.13 11.80
C ALA A 219 -31.18 3.95 10.83
N CYS A 220 -32.07 3.02 11.16
CA CYS A 220 -32.49 1.94 10.27
C CYS A 220 -33.14 2.45 8.98
N LYS A 221 -33.84 3.58 9.08
CA LYS A 221 -34.53 4.21 7.96
C LYS A 221 -33.48 4.69 6.95
N GLY A 222 -33.51 4.12 5.75
CA GLY A 222 -32.62 4.48 4.64
C GLY A 222 -31.55 3.43 4.29
N VAL A 223 -31.39 2.37 5.09
CA VAL A 223 -30.37 1.33 4.82
C VAL A 223 -30.65 0.51 3.56
N GLU A 224 -31.91 0.46 3.14
CA GLU A 224 -32.31 -0.23 1.89
C GLU A 224 -31.78 0.48 0.63
N GLN A 225 -31.71 1.80 0.66
CA GLN A 225 -31.15 2.61 -0.43
C GLN A 225 -29.61 2.67 -0.38
N TRP A 226 -29.03 2.26 0.76
CA TRP A 226 -27.59 2.21 0.93
C TRP A 226 -27.03 0.98 0.21
N GLN A 227 -26.25 1.24 -0.84
CA GLN A 227 -25.41 0.25 -1.50
C GLN A 227 -23.94 0.49 -1.12
N PRO A 228 -23.52 0.11 0.09
CA PRO A 228 -22.12 0.15 0.42
C PRO A 228 -21.38 -0.92 -0.37
N TRP A 229 -20.36 -0.48 -1.08
CA TRP A 229 -19.36 -1.37 -1.65
C TRP A 229 -18.21 -1.42 -0.65
N ILE A 230 -18.42 -2.14 0.47
CA ILE A 230 -17.33 -2.34 1.44
C ILE A 230 -16.55 -3.56 0.98
N TRP A 231 -15.43 -3.28 0.32
CA TRP A 231 -14.49 -4.28 -0.11
C TRP A 231 -13.70 -4.83 1.07
N ILE A 232 -13.87 -6.12 1.36
CA ILE A 232 -13.05 -6.82 2.34
C ILE A 232 -11.71 -7.16 1.68
N CYS A 233 -11.76 -7.74 0.48
CA CYS A 233 -10.62 -7.97 -0.40
C CYS A 233 -11.14 -8.09 -1.84
N PRO A 234 -10.29 -8.28 -2.86
CA PRO A 234 -10.78 -8.46 -4.24
C PRO A 234 -11.70 -9.67 -4.42
N HIS A 235 -11.61 -10.66 -3.52
CA HIS A 235 -12.43 -11.86 -3.56
C HIS A 235 -13.75 -11.71 -2.80
N LEU A 236 -13.81 -10.82 -1.81
CA LEU A 236 -14.93 -10.71 -0.87
C LEU A 236 -15.45 -9.28 -0.79
N GLU A 237 -16.74 -9.12 -1.02
CA GLU A 237 -17.46 -7.87 -0.88
C GLU A 237 -18.61 -8.03 0.10
N LEU A 238 -18.85 -7.00 0.93
CA LEU A 238 -20.07 -6.90 1.71
C LEU A 238 -21.12 -6.11 0.92
N LYS A 239 -22.28 -6.73 0.68
CA LYS A 239 -23.38 -6.14 -0.10
C LYS A 239 -24.67 -6.13 0.71
N SER A 240 -25.49 -5.09 0.55
CA SER A 240 -26.87 -5.07 1.04
C SER A 240 -27.72 -6.10 0.28
N THR A 241 -28.58 -6.83 0.99
CA THR A 241 -29.52 -7.76 0.33
C THR A 241 -30.77 -7.07 -0.19
N GLY A 242 -30.87 -5.73 -0.09
CA GLY A 242 -32.08 -4.98 -0.36
C GLY A 242 -33.17 -5.13 0.70
N ARG A 243 -32.92 -5.90 1.77
CA ARG A 243 -33.80 -5.97 2.95
C ARG A 243 -33.23 -5.05 4.05
N PRO A 244 -34.07 -4.31 4.78
CA PRO A 244 -33.60 -3.43 5.83
C PRO A 244 -32.76 -4.18 6.87
N GLY A 245 -31.58 -3.65 7.19
CA GLY A 245 -30.67 -4.22 8.17
C GLY A 245 -30.04 -5.56 7.78
N SER A 246 -30.12 -5.98 6.52
CA SER A 246 -29.58 -7.26 6.05
C SER A 246 -28.38 -7.07 5.13
N LEU A 247 -27.23 -7.59 5.58
CA LEU A 247 -25.97 -7.57 4.84
C LEU A 247 -25.56 -9.00 4.51
N ARG A 248 -24.97 -9.17 3.33
CA ARG A 248 -24.45 -10.46 2.85
C ARG A 248 -23.04 -10.25 2.33
N ILE A 249 -22.13 -11.09 2.79
CA ILE A 249 -20.82 -11.19 2.16
C ILE A 249 -20.99 -12.04 0.91
N ILE A 250 -20.50 -11.55 -0.21
CA ILE A 250 -20.51 -12.24 -1.49
C ILE A 250 -19.08 -12.47 -1.96
N THR A 251 -18.86 -13.61 -2.61
CA THR A 251 -17.60 -13.90 -3.29
C THR A 251 -17.68 -13.40 -4.72
N LYS A 252 -16.73 -12.54 -5.14
CA LYS A 252 -16.69 -12.00 -6.52
C LYS A 252 -15.94 -12.90 -7.49
N PHE A 253 -14.97 -13.68 -7.00
CA PHE A 253 -14.10 -14.50 -7.83
C PHE A 253 -13.78 -15.85 -7.19
N PRO A 254 -13.71 -16.94 -7.97
CA PRO A 254 -13.99 -17.01 -9.42
C PRO A 254 -15.49 -16.99 -9.77
N LEU A 255 -15.87 -16.28 -10.84
CA LEU A 255 -17.27 -16.13 -11.33
C LEU A 255 -17.96 -17.48 -11.61
N ALA A 256 -17.20 -18.53 -11.89
CA ALA A 256 -17.68 -19.87 -12.17
C ALA A 256 -18.18 -20.63 -10.93
N VAL A 257 -17.76 -20.21 -9.72
CA VAL A 257 -18.20 -20.84 -8.46
C VAL A 257 -19.19 -19.88 -7.80
N LYS A 258 -20.41 -19.84 -8.35
CA LYS A 258 -21.52 -19.00 -7.86
C LYS A 258 -22.03 -19.45 -6.48
N GLU A 259 -21.51 -20.56 -5.97
CA GLU A 259 -21.97 -21.21 -4.76
C GLU A 259 -20.99 -21.05 -3.59
N MET A 260 -21.57 -21.05 -2.38
CA MET A 260 -20.98 -21.42 -1.08
C MET A 260 -20.57 -20.37 -0.04
N TRP A 261 -20.55 -19.07 -0.30
CA TRP A 261 -20.24 -18.12 0.79
C TRP A 261 -21.23 -16.98 0.86
N SER A 262 -22.43 -17.31 1.32
CA SER A 262 -23.35 -16.33 1.84
C SER A 262 -23.65 -16.58 3.29
N GLY A 263 -22.85 -15.95 4.15
CA GLY A 263 -23.32 -15.66 5.50
C GLY A 263 -24.33 -14.54 5.39
N LEU A 264 -25.60 -14.83 5.63
CA LEU A 264 -26.59 -13.79 5.88
C LEU A 264 -26.34 -13.24 7.28
N LEU A 265 -26.00 -11.95 7.38
CA LEU A 265 -26.05 -11.24 8.66
C LEU A 265 -27.51 -10.81 8.83
N HIS A 266 -28.35 -11.72 9.31
CA HIS A 266 -29.78 -11.46 9.44
C HIS A 266 -30.16 -11.00 10.84
N SER A 267 -31.01 -9.98 10.87
CA SER A 267 -31.81 -9.63 12.03
C SER A 267 -33.05 -10.54 12.07
N LYS A 268 -33.01 -11.72 12.73
CA LYS A 268 -34.23 -12.46 13.12
C LYS A 268 -35.22 -11.51 13.80
N GLU A 269 -36.41 -11.34 13.24
CA GLU A 269 -37.48 -10.54 13.85
C GLU A 269 -37.65 -10.93 15.32
N VAL A 270 -37.30 -9.99 16.20
CA VAL A 270 -37.46 -10.14 17.64
C VAL A 270 -38.87 -9.69 17.95
N THR A 271 -39.79 -10.64 18.10
CA THR A 271 -41.19 -10.37 18.49
C THR A 271 -41.36 -10.09 19.98
N ASP A 272 -40.28 -10.02 20.78
CA ASP A 272 -40.39 -9.79 22.23
C ASP A 272 -39.42 -8.71 22.74
N THR A 273 -39.96 -7.74 23.47
CA THR A 273 -39.35 -6.49 23.99
C THR A 273 -38.18 -6.65 24.98
N LYS A 274 -37.62 -7.85 25.14
CA LYS A 274 -36.44 -8.06 25.98
C LYS A 274 -35.18 -7.89 25.13
N LYS A 275 -34.22 -7.07 25.60
CA LYS A 275 -32.86 -6.91 25.06
C LYS A 275 -32.17 -8.28 24.93
N THR A 276 -32.43 -9.03 23.87
CA THR A 276 -31.61 -10.18 23.51
C THR A 276 -30.42 -9.64 22.73
N SER A 277 -29.24 -9.67 23.35
CA SER A 277 -27.99 -9.61 22.62
C SER A 277 -28.03 -10.72 21.57
N TRP A 278 -28.05 -10.33 20.31
CA TRP A 278 -27.97 -11.22 19.17
C TRP A 278 -26.94 -12.32 19.40
N GLY A 279 -27.34 -13.57 19.17
CA GLY A 279 -26.42 -14.72 19.12
C GLY A 279 -25.38 -14.42 18.05
N SER A 280 -24.30 -13.80 18.50
CA SER A 280 -23.34 -13.18 17.62
C SER A 280 -22.66 -14.31 16.90
N SER A 281 -22.94 -14.45 15.60
CA SER A 281 -21.97 -15.09 14.71
C SER A 281 -20.79 -14.12 14.50
N SER A 282 -20.24 -13.59 15.60
CA SER A 282 -18.96 -12.86 15.72
C SER A 282 -17.80 -13.85 15.54
N GLY A 283 -17.98 -14.78 14.61
CA GLY A 283 -16.96 -15.70 14.19
C GLY A 283 -16.04 -14.95 13.27
N PHE A 284 -14.81 -14.78 13.71
CA PHE A 284 -13.68 -14.47 12.88
C PHE A 284 -13.69 -15.32 11.58
N ARG A 285 -13.53 -14.70 10.40
CA ARG A 285 -13.59 -15.36 9.09
C ARG A 285 -12.32 -15.10 8.27
N GLN A 286 -12.06 -15.96 7.29
CA GLN A 286 -10.89 -15.87 6.41
C GLN A 286 -11.31 -15.94 4.94
N CYS A 287 -10.56 -15.24 4.09
CA CYS A 287 -10.65 -15.41 2.64
C CYS A 287 -9.90 -16.68 2.23
N ARG A 288 -10.50 -17.48 1.34
CA ARG A 288 -9.88 -18.71 0.81
C ARG A 288 -8.81 -18.47 -0.25
N PHE A 289 -8.73 -17.27 -0.81
CA PHE A 289 -7.88 -16.99 -1.99
C PHE A 289 -6.78 -15.97 -1.73
N CYS A 290 -6.80 -15.28 -0.59
CA CYS A 290 -5.71 -14.40 -0.17
C CYS A 290 -5.61 -14.33 1.35
N ARG A 291 -4.46 -13.88 1.84
CA ARG A 291 -4.17 -13.72 3.28
C ARG A 291 -4.92 -12.52 3.85
N THR A 292 -6.24 -12.68 3.97
CA THR A 292 -7.20 -11.72 4.53
C THR A 292 -8.06 -12.41 5.58
N GLU A 293 -8.13 -11.74 6.70
CA GLU A 293 -8.80 -12.11 7.93
C GLU A 293 -9.84 -11.01 8.21
N PHE A 294 -11.06 -11.34 8.64
CA PHE A 294 -12.05 -10.31 8.94
C PHE A 294 -13.08 -10.73 9.99
N GLU A 295 -13.64 -9.72 10.65
CA GLU A 295 -14.67 -9.86 11.65
C GLU A 295 -15.74 -8.79 11.41
N THR A 296 -17.00 -9.17 11.60
CA THR A 296 -18.15 -8.28 11.47
C THR A 296 -18.99 -8.36 12.74
N THR A 297 -19.29 -7.23 13.36
CA THR A 297 -20.23 -7.13 14.48
C THR A 297 -21.37 -6.21 14.10
N PHE A 298 -22.59 -6.62 14.44
CA PHE A 298 -23.81 -5.84 14.22
C PHE A 298 -24.48 -5.57 15.56
N GLU A 299 -24.71 -4.30 15.86
CA GLU A 299 -25.40 -3.83 17.05
C GLU A 299 -26.66 -3.08 16.61
N HIS A 300 -27.81 -3.44 17.17
CA HIS A 300 -29.06 -2.71 16.98
C HIS A 300 -29.54 -2.18 18.33
N HIS A 301 -29.79 -0.88 18.40
CA HIS A 301 -30.18 -0.17 19.62
C HIS A 301 -31.64 0.31 19.55
N ASN A 302 -32.19 0.62 20.72
CA ASN A 302 -33.52 1.23 20.85
C ASN A 302 -33.63 2.50 20.00
N GLY A 303 -34.82 2.76 19.45
CA GLY A 303 -35.05 3.86 18.50
C GLY A 303 -34.58 3.57 17.07
N CYS A 304 -34.45 2.29 16.72
CA CYS A 304 -33.99 1.81 15.42
C CYS A 304 -32.68 2.48 14.97
N LYS A 305 -31.66 2.42 15.83
CA LYS A 305 -30.30 2.82 15.48
C LYS A 305 -29.48 1.56 15.28
N MET A 306 -28.72 1.49 14.20
CA MET A 306 -27.79 0.39 13.95
C MET A 306 -26.35 0.86 14.03
N LYS A 307 -25.46 -0.07 14.34
CA LYS A 307 -24.02 0.08 14.25
C LYS A 307 -23.41 -1.21 13.71
N ILE A 308 -22.78 -1.11 12.56
CA ILE A 308 -22.01 -2.16 11.92
C ILE A 308 -20.53 -1.84 12.14
N LYS A 309 -19.78 -2.78 12.69
CA LYS A 309 -18.31 -2.70 12.73
C LYS A 309 -17.74 -3.82 11.89
N ILE A 310 -16.80 -3.49 11.03
CA ILE A 310 -16.08 -4.43 10.18
C ILE A 310 -14.60 -4.22 10.44
N THR A 311 -13.91 -5.25 10.90
CA THR A 311 -12.45 -5.22 11.02
C THR A 311 -11.86 -6.16 10.00
N ILE A 312 -10.93 -5.67 9.20
CA ILE A 312 -10.28 -6.38 8.09
C ILE A 312 -8.78 -6.35 8.34
N TRP A 313 -8.17 -7.52 8.46
CA TRP A 313 -6.74 -7.71 8.60
C TRP A 313 -6.16 -8.34 7.35
N LYS A 314 -5.00 -7.85 6.89
CA LYS A 314 -4.34 -8.33 5.68
C LYS A 314 -2.84 -8.47 5.90
N ASP A 315 -2.27 -9.57 5.44
CA ASP A 315 -0.82 -9.77 5.33
C ASP A 315 -0.37 -9.50 3.89
N LEU A 316 0.13 -8.30 3.61
CA LEU A 316 0.53 -7.86 2.28
C LEU A 316 1.86 -8.48 1.79
N GLY A 317 2.53 -9.30 2.61
CA GLY A 317 3.81 -9.89 2.29
C GLY A 317 4.99 -8.93 2.44
N GLN A 318 6.15 -9.37 1.97
CA GLN A 318 7.42 -8.67 2.13
C GLN A 318 7.61 -7.51 1.15
N TRP A 319 7.04 -7.62 -0.06
CA TRP A 319 7.25 -6.67 -1.15
C TRP A 319 6.02 -6.58 -2.05
N PRO A 320 5.77 -5.41 -2.70
CA PRO A 320 4.70 -5.28 -3.70
C PRO A 320 4.95 -6.09 -4.97
N GLU A 321 6.14 -6.65 -5.16
CA GLU A 321 6.42 -7.60 -6.23
C GLU A 321 6.24 -9.08 -5.83
N GLY A 322 5.98 -9.35 -4.54
CA GLY A 322 5.79 -10.70 -4.00
C GLY A 322 4.47 -11.34 -4.44
N GLU A 323 4.42 -12.68 -4.40
CA GLU A 323 3.24 -13.45 -4.79
C GLU A 323 2.03 -13.15 -3.89
N GLU A 324 2.26 -12.90 -2.59
CA GLU A 324 1.23 -12.54 -1.63
C GLU A 324 0.54 -11.22 -2.00
N TRP A 325 1.30 -10.26 -2.54
CA TRP A 325 0.77 -9.02 -3.06
C TRP A 325 0.01 -9.23 -4.36
N LYS A 326 0.56 -10.02 -5.29
CA LYS A 326 -0.09 -10.30 -6.58
C LYS A 326 -1.46 -10.97 -6.41
N GLN A 327 -1.58 -11.90 -5.46
CA GLN A 327 -2.85 -12.52 -5.09
C GLN A 327 -3.91 -11.53 -4.59
N LYS A 328 -3.52 -10.34 -4.15
CA LYS A 328 -4.42 -9.33 -3.57
C LYS A 328 -4.86 -8.24 -4.53
N ILE A 329 -4.28 -8.14 -5.73
CA ILE A 329 -4.53 -6.99 -6.61
C ILE A 329 -4.73 -7.39 -8.06
N TYR A 330 -4.11 -8.47 -8.52
CA TYR A 330 -4.29 -8.93 -9.91
C TYR A 330 -5.51 -9.83 -10.03
N LEU A 331 -6.67 -9.19 -10.18
CA LEU A 331 -7.89 -9.79 -10.72
C LEU A 331 -8.31 -9.12 -12.04
N SER A 332 -7.34 -8.61 -12.83
CA SER A 332 -7.64 -8.25 -14.22
C SER A 332 -8.24 -9.50 -14.89
N PRO A 333 -9.51 -9.47 -15.34
CA PRO A 333 -10.18 -10.65 -15.90
C PRO A 333 -9.45 -11.22 -17.13
N LEU A 334 -8.60 -10.40 -17.76
CA LEU A 334 -7.83 -10.75 -18.95
C LEU A 334 -6.55 -11.54 -18.64
N ASP A 335 -6.00 -11.42 -17.43
CA ASP A 335 -4.65 -11.94 -17.14
C ASP A 335 -4.64 -13.32 -16.47
N ARG A 336 -5.81 -13.87 -16.09
CA ARG A 336 -5.89 -15.20 -15.47
C ARG A 336 -6.67 -16.18 -16.31
N LEU A 337 -5.94 -16.99 -17.08
CA LEU A 337 -6.45 -18.23 -17.68
C LEU A 337 -6.74 -19.33 -16.64
N SER A 338 -6.34 -19.14 -15.36
CA SER A 338 -6.53 -20.13 -14.30
C SER A 338 -7.21 -19.54 -13.06
N PRO A 339 -8.17 -20.27 -12.45
CA PRO A 339 -8.81 -19.83 -11.21
C PRO A 339 -7.77 -19.68 -10.09
N PRO A 340 -7.96 -18.71 -9.16
CA PRO A 340 -7.07 -18.57 -8.02
C PRO A 340 -7.08 -19.85 -7.18
N GLN A 341 -5.89 -20.34 -6.83
CA GLN A 341 -5.75 -21.50 -5.94
C GLN A 341 -6.21 -21.12 -4.53
N SER A 342 -6.94 -22.03 -3.88
CA SER A 342 -7.29 -21.86 -2.47
C SER A 342 -6.01 -21.93 -1.64
N ILE A 343 -5.84 -20.97 -0.74
CA ILE A 343 -4.80 -20.98 0.28
C ILE A 343 -5.40 -21.34 1.64
N GLN A 344 -4.59 -21.94 2.50
CA GLN A 344 -4.94 -22.19 3.89
C GLN A 344 -3.86 -21.59 4.79
N PHE A 345 -4.28 -20.97 5.89
CA PHE A 345 -3.37 -20.42 6.89
C PHE A 345 -4.06 -20.41 8.27
N PRO A 346 -3.32 -20.57 9.38
CA PRO A 346 -3.91 -20.65 10.72
C PRO A 346 -4.84 -19.49 11.06
N ARG A 347 -5.99 -19.81 11.67
CA ARG A 347 -6.97 -18.84 12.13
C ARG A 347 -6.37 -17.91 13.18
N GLY A 348 -6.45 -16.60 12.94
CA GLY A 348 -5.97 -15.57 13.86
C GLY A 348 -4.50 -15.20 13.70
N GLU A 349 -3.77 -15.86 12.78
CA GLU A 349 -2.36 -15.58 12.49
C GLU A 349 -2.14 -14.10 12.19
N ILE A 350 -2.98 -13.51 11.33
CA ILE A 350 -2.86 -12.10 10.90
C ILE A 350 -3.39 -11.17 12.00
N THR A 351 -4.48 -11.53 12.67
CA THR A 351 -5.04 -10.71 13.77
C THR A 351 -4.07 -10.54 14.94
N SER A 352 -3.33 -11.59 15.29
CA SER A 352 -2.43 -11.61 16.44
C SER A 352 -1.39 -10.47 16.42
N VAL A 353 -0.97 -10.06 15.21
CA VAL A 353 -0.06 -8.93 14.96
C VAL A 353 -0.59 -7.61 15.53
N PHE A 354 -1.92 -7.48 15.64
CA PHE A 354 -2.59 -6.27 16.16
C PHE A 354 -3.08 -6.42 17.60
N GLU A 355 -3.15 -7.63 18.14
CA GLU A 355 -3.66 -7.88 19.49
C GLU A 355 -2.63 -7.69 20.59
N ALA A 356 -1.36 -8.00 20.31
CA ALA A 356 -0.24 -7.83 21.25
C ALA A 356 -0.09 -6.41 21.82
N GLN A 357 -0.75 -5.39 21.24
CA GLN A 357 -0.74 -4.00 21.72
C GLN A 357 -2.09 -3.44 22.13
N LYS A 358 -3.21 -4.18 22.00
CA LYS A 358 -4.53 -3.70 22.45
C LYS A 358 -4.54 -3.33 23.94
N VAL A 359 -3.68 -3.98 24.74
CA VAL A 359 -3.51 -3.73 26.18
C VAL A 359 -3.13 -2.27 26.49
N ASN A 360 -2.49 -1.53 25.56
CA ASN A 360 -2.04 -0.16 25.78
C ASN A 360 -2.91 0.93 25.12
N LEU A 361 -3.86 0.59 24.24
CA LEU A 361 -4.59 1.56 23.41
C LEU A 361 -6.03 1.86 23.87
N SER A 362 -6.63 1.05 24.76
CA SER A 362 -8.02 1.25 25.23
C SER A 362 -8.25 2.64 25.84
N TRP A 363 -7.19 3.29 26.36
CA TRP A 363 -7.24 4.64 26.92
C TRP A 363 -7.56 5.74 25.89
N LYS A 364 -7.21 5.58 24.61
CA LYS A 364 -7.37 6.66 23.59
C LYS A 364 -8.74 6.66 22.89
N GLU A 365 -9.39 5.50 22.75
CA GLU A 365 -10.72 5.42 22.11
C GLU A 365 -11.80 6.10 22.96
N ASN A 366 -11.64 6.09 24.29
CA ASN A 366 -12.49 6.84 25.21
C ASN A 366 -12.40 8.36 25.00
N THR A 367 -11.26 8.89 24.57
CA THR A 367 -11.07 10.34 24.35
C THR A 367 -11.80 10.83 23.10
N ILE A 368 -11.74 10.07 22.00
CA ILE A 368 -12.43 10.43 20.75
C ILE A 368 -13.95 10.34 20.92
N LEU A 369 -14.45 9.29 21.59
CA LEU A 369 -15.87 9.17 21.90
C LEU A 369 -16.36 10.27 22.85
N ARG A 370 -15.51 10.74 23.78
CA ARG A 370 -15.82 11.92 24.61
C ARG A 370 -15.88 13.21 23.79
N PHE A 371 -14.96 13.40 22.85
CA PHE A 371 -14.97 14.56 21.96
C PHE A 371 -16.22 14.58 21.06
N GLN A 372 -16.61 13.42 20.53
CA GLN A 372 -17.82 13.27 19.72
C GLN A 372 -19.09 13.58 20.54
N ARG A 373 -19.20 13.02 21.76
CA ARG A 373 -20.33 13.32 22.67
C ARG A 373 -20.37 14.80 23.07
N SER A 374 -19.21 15.42 23.23
CA SER A 374 -19.12 16.86 23.52
C SER A 374 -19.61 17.69 22.34
N LEU A 375 -19.24 17.32 21.11
CA LEU A 375 -19.73 17.97 19.89
C LEU A 375 -21.24 17.77 19.70
N ASP A 376 -21.74 16.56 19.88
CA ASP A 376 -23.17 16.27 19.79
C ASP A 376 -23.97 17.05 20.84
N SER A 377 -23.44 17.17 22.07
CA SER A 377 -24.05 17.98 23.15
C SER A 377 -24.09 19.47 22.80
N VAL A 378 -22.99 20.02 22.29
CA VAL A 378 -22.92 21.43 21.87
C VAL A 378 -23.88 21.71 20.71
N MET A 379 -23.98 20.79 19.75
CA MET A 379 -24.90 20.94 18.62
C MET A 379 -26.37 20.83 19.05
N LEU A 380 -26.67 20.04 20.08
CA LEU A 380 -28.01 19.96 20.69
C LEU A 380 -28.37 21.26 21.44
N GLU A 381 -27.42 21.82 22.20
CA GLU A 381 -27.61 23.10 22.90
C GLU A 381 -27.81 24.28 21.94
N LEU A 382 -27.20 24.21 20.76
CA LEU A 382 -27.36 25.20 19.69
C LEU A 382 -28.64 24.98 18.86
N GLY A 383 -29.44 23.95 19.13
CA GLY A 383 -30.67 23.64 18.39
C GLY A 383 -30.43 23.25 16.93
N LEU A 384 -29.22 22.78 16.60
CA LEU A 384 -28.81 22.45 15.23
C LEU A 384 -29.12 20.98 14.86
N ILE A 385 -29.57 20.16 15.80
CA ILE A 385 -29.93 18.74 15.59
C ILE A 385 -31.12 18.35 16.47
#